data_AF-A0A7C5XWP2-F1
#
_entry.id   AF-A0A7C5XWP2-F1
#
_cell.length_a   1.000
_cell.length_b   1.000
_cell.length_c   1.000
_cell.angle_alpha   90.00
_cell.angle_beta   90.00
_cell.angle_gamma   90.00
#
_symmetry.space_group_name_H-M   'P 1'
#
loop_
_entity.id
_entity.type
_entity.pdbx_description
1 polymer ?
#
loop_
_entity_poly.entity_id
_entity_poly.type
_entity_poly.pdbx_seq_one_letter_code
_entity_poly.pdbx_strand_id
1 'polypeptide(L)'
;MISRRTSIFLALLSYLLVLNVVNASSTNPIVSTVCDVLCVVLTALDTIGGTLVIIMFLYGGLTYVYSADNPGGRKKGRDICVHSLIGGILIVLAGHALGWVGLSSNCICDT
;
A
#
# COMPACT_ATOMS: atom_id res chain seq x y z
N MET A 1 -16.66 -13.40 -16.24
CA MET A 1 -15.67 -14.05 -15.35
C MET A 1 -14.27 -13.59 -15.75
N ILE A 2 -13.83 -12.44 -15.24
CA ILE A 2 -12.50 -11.90 -15.51
C ILE A 2 -11.49 -12.81 -14.79
N SER A 3 -10.60 -13.46 -15.53
CA SER A 3 -9.79 -14.53 -14.97
C SER A 3 -8.74 -13.96 -14.01
N ARG A 4 -8.58 -14.59 -12.85
CA ARG A 4 -7.62 -14.25 -11.79
C ARG A 4 -6.17 -14.07 -12.28
N ARG A 5 -5.86 -14.55 -13.48
CA ARG A 5 -4.56 -14.42 -14.16
C ARG A 5 -4.34 -13.05 -14.82
N THR A 6 -5.40 -12.36 -15.28
CA THR A 6 -5.26 -11.05 -15.93
C THR A 6 -5.01 -9.91 -14.93
N SER A 7 -5.54 -10.01 -13.71
CA SER A 7 -5.31 -9.01 -12.65
C SER A 7 -3.86 -8.95 -12.18
N ILE A 8 -3.17 -10.09 -12.09
CA ILE A 8 -1.75 -10.16 -11.69
C ILE A 8 -0.88 -9.54 -12.80
N PHE A 9 -1.22 -9.81 -14.06
CA PHE A 9 -0.51 -9.26 -15.21
C PHE A 9 -0.66 -7.74 -15.32
N LEU A 10 -1.85 -7.22 -15.04
CA LEU A 10 -2.10 -5.77 -15.00
C LEU A 10 -1.35 -5.09 -13.85
N ALA A 11 -1.26 -5.73 -12.68
CA ALA A 11 -0.50 -5.23 -11.54
C ALA A 11 1.02 -5.23 -11.79
N LEU A 12 1.54 -6.25 -12.49
CA LEU A 12 2.95 -6.30 -12.90
C LEU A 12 3.28 -5.29 -14.01
N LEU A 13 2.37 -5.11 -14.97
CA LEU A 13 2.52 -4.14 -16.04
C LEU A 13 2.46 -2.70 -15.52
N SER A 14 1.57 -2.42 -14.56
CA SER A 14 1.57 -1.13 -13.86
C SER A 14 2.85 -0.91 -13.06
N TYR A 15 3.35 -1.95 -12.39
CA TYR A 15 4.61 -1.87 -11.63
C TYR A 15 5.82 -1.58 -12.53
N LEU A 16 5.91 -2.22 -13.71
CA LEU A 16 6.98 -2.00 -14.68
C LEU A 16 6.95 -0.61 -15.34
N LEU A 17 5.76 -0.07 -15.63
CA LEU A 17 5.64 1.27 -16.22
C LEU A 17 6.19 2.36 -15.29
N VAL A 18 6.14 2.15 -13.98
CA VAL A 18 6.33 3.23 -13.02
C VAL A 18 7.79 3.37 -12.56
N LEU A 19 8.62 2.33 -12.72
CA LEU A 19 10.06 2.45 -12.49
C LEU A 19 10.74 3.52 -13.37
N ASN A 20 10.11 3.97 -14.46
CA ASN A 20 10.69 4.93 -15.40
C ASN A 20 10.42 6.42 -15.08
N VAL A 21 9.59 6.77 -14.09
CA VAL A 21 9.03 8.13 -13.93
C VAL A 21 9.76 9.06 -12.94
N VAL A 22 10.73 8.60 -12.15
CA VAL A 22 11.09 9.28 -10.87
C VAL A 22 12.30 10.25 -10.90
N ASN A 23 12.73 10.77 -12.05
CA ASN A 23 14.05 11.46 -12.15
C ASN A 23 14.02 12.99 -12.42
N ALA A 24 13.31 13.80 -11.62
CA ALA A 24 13.45 15.27 -11.72
C ALA A 24 13.21 15.97 -10.37
N SER A 25 14.23 16.59 -9.78
CA SER A 25 14.13 17.35 -8.53
C SER A 25 14.55 18.83 -8.66
N SER A 26 13.86 19.71 -7.92
CA SER A 26 14.02 21.17 -7.95
C SER A 26 14.63 21.72 -6.66
N THR A 27 15.64 22.58 -6.78
CA THR A 27 16.51 23.04 -5.69
C THR A 27 16.07 24.40 -5.11
N ASN A 28 14.92 24.45 -4.42
CA ASN A 28 14.48 25.65 -3.70
C ASN A 28 14.53 25.44 -2.17
N PRO A 29 15.21 26.31 -1.39
CA PRO A 29 15.46 26.08 0.04
C PRO A 29 14.23 26.20 0.95
N ILE A 30 13.17 26.89 0.52
CA ILE A 30 11.91 26.97 1.27
C ILE A 30 11.11 25.68 1.10
N VAL A 31 11.26 25.02 -0.06
CA VAL A 31 10.51 23.82 -0.42
C VAL A 31 11.06 22.60 0.31
N SER A 32 12.37 22.55 0.59
CA SER A 32 13.00 21.43 1.29
C SER A 32 12.47 21.23 2.72
N THR A 33 12.26 22.29 3.50
CA THR A 33 11.80 22.17 4.90
C THR A 33 10.36 21.67 5.00
N VAL A 34 9.47 22.17 4.14
CA VAL A 34 8.07 21.72 4.11
C VAL A 34 7.99 20.25 3.68
N CYS A 35 8.88 19.85 2.79
CA CYS A 35 8.95 18.48 2.32
C CYS A 35 9.49 17.48 3.31
N ASP A 36 10.44 17.88 4.15
CA ASP A 36 10.98 17.02 5.21
C ASP A 36 9.89 16.65 6.23
N VAL A 37 9.07 17.63 6.63
CA VAL A 37 7.92 17.40 7.52
C VAL A 37 6.88 16.49 6.87
N LEU A 38 6.55 16.74 5.60
CA LEU A 38 5.58 15.91 4.86
C LEU A 38 6.09 14.47 4.70
N CYS A 39 7.38 14.31 4.48
CA CYS A 39 8.03 13.03 4.30
C CYS A 39 7.98 12.16 5.57
N VAL A 40 8.29 12.75 6.73
CA VAL A 40 8.19 12.06 8.03
C VAL A 40 6.76 11.60 8.29
N VAL A 41 5.77 12.46 8.00
CA VAL A 41 4.35 12.13 8.20
C VAL A 41 3.91 10.98 7.28
N LEU A 42 4.26 11.03 5.99
CA LEU A 42 3.91 10.00 5.03
C LEU A 42 4.58 8.65 5.35
N THR A 43 5.88 8.68 5.68
CA THR A 43 6.63 7.47 6.05
C THR A 43 6.10 6.85 7.34
N ALA A 44 5.70 7.68 8.32
CA ALA A 44 5.06 7.20 9.54
C ALA A 44 3.69 6.56 9.26
N LEU A 45 2.86 7.16 8.41
CA LEU A 45 1.57 6.60 8.02
C LEU A 45 1.71 5.27 7.29
N ASP A 46 2.68 5.15 6.38
CA ASP A 46 2.91 3.95 5.59
C ASP A 46 3.43 2.78 6.46
N THR A 47 4.40 3.06 7.33
CA THR A 47 4.95 2.07 8.27
C THR A 47 3.91 1.58 9.29
N ILE A 48 3.11 2.47 9.86
CA ILE A 48 2.04 2.11 10.80
C ILE A 48 0.93 1.34 10.06
N GLY A 49 0.51 1.83 8.90
CA GLY A 49 -0.52 1.20 8.08
C GLY A 49 -0.12 -0.21 7.62
N GLY A 50 1.10 -0.37 7.11
CA GLY A 50 1.64 -1.66 6.66
C GLY A 50 1.72 -2.68 7.80
N THR A 51 2.16 -2.25 8.99
CA THR A 51 2.19 -3.11 10.18
C THR A 51 0.78 -3.56 10.59
N LEU A 52 -0.19 -2.64 10.61
CA LEU A 52 -1.57 -2.94 10.97
C LEU A 52 -2.23 -3.94 10.01
N VAL A 53 -1.94 -3.82 8.71
CA VAL A 53 -2.43 -4.75 7.68
C VAL A 53 -1.94 -6.17 7.94
N ILE A 54 -0.67 -6.35 8.28
CA ILE A 54 -0.10 -7.67 8.59
C ILE A 54 -0.80 -8.30 9.80
N ILE A 55 -1.01 -7.52 10.86
CA ILE A 55 -1.66 -7.99 12.09
C ILE A 55 -3.11 -8.43 11.80
N MET A 56 -3.86 -7.60 11.09
CA MET A 56 -5.26 -7.91 10.75
C MET A 56 -5.36 -9.09 9.78
N PHE A 57 -4.40 -9.24 8.86
CA PHE A 57 -4.33 -10.39 7.97
C PHE A 57 -4.07 -11.68 8.74
N LEU A 58 -3.14 -11.68 9.70
CA LEU A 58 -2.88 -12.81 10.59
C LEU A 58 -4.12 -13.14 11.43
N TYR A 59 -4.78 -12.15 12.00
CA TYR A 59 -6.00 -12.34 12.80
C TYR A 59 -7.13 -12.97 11.97
N GLY A 60 -7.35 -12.50 10.75
CA GLY A 60 -8.32 -13.08 9.82
C GLY A 60 -7.97 -14.53 9.45
N GLY A 61 -6.68 -14.80 9.20
CA GLY A 61 -6.17 -16.12 8.87
C GLY A 61 -6.32 -17.12 10.02
N LEU A 62 -5.95 -16.71 11.24
CA LEU A 62 -6.12 -17.51 12.45
C LEU A 62 -7.61 -17.77 12.71
N THR A 63 -8.47 -16.75 12.58
CA THR A 63 -9.93 -16.91 12.72
C THR A 63 -10.48 -17.91 11.69
N TYR A 64 -9.95 -17.89 10.47
CA TYR A 64 -10.34 -18.82 9.42
C TYR A 64 -9.98 -20.28 9.76
N VAL A 65 -8.76 -20.52 10.26
CA VAL A 65 -8.25 -21.85 10.61
C VAL A 65 -8.91 -22.40 11.88
N TYR A 66 -9.07 -21.57 12.92
CA TYR A 66 -9.65 -21.99 14.20
C TYR A 66 -11.16 -22.25 14.12
N SER A 67 -11.87 -21.68 13.16
CA SER A 67 -13.32 -21.85 13.00
C SER A 67 -13.72 -23.21 12.39
N ALA A 68 -12.92 -24.26 12.62
CA ALA A 68 -12.96 -25.57 11.98
C ALA A 68 -14.36 -26.03 11.52
N ASP A 69 -15.37 -26.11 12.38
CA ASP A 69 -16.70 -26.62 11.99
C ASP A 69 -17.82 -25.56 11.94
N ASN A 70 -17.51 -24.30 12.27
CA ASN A 70 -18.51 -23.23 12.21
C ASN A 70 -18.45 -22.49 10.86
N PRO A 71 -19.47 -22.67 9.97
CA PRO A 71 -19.48 -22.00 8.67
C PRO A 71 -19.49 -20.47 8.79
N GLY A 72 -20.04 -19.92 9.87
CA GLY A 72 -20.06 -18.48 10.12
C GLY A 72 -18.67 -17.91 10.43
N GLY A 73 -17.88 -18.63 11.24
CA GLY A 73 -16.53 -18.21 11.60
C GLY A 73 -15.55 -18.24 10.42
N ARG A 74 -15.67 -19.26 9.55
CA ARG A 74 -14.89 -19.35 8.30
C ARG A 74 -15.22 -18.23 7.32
N LYS A 75 -16.50 -17.86 7.18
CA LYS A 75 -16.89 -16.74 6.32
C LYS A 75 -16.31 -15.42 6.84
N LYS A 76 -16.43 -15.19 8.15
CA LYS A 76 -15.90 -14.00 8.81
C LYS A 76 -14.37 -13.89 8.70
N GLY A 77 -13.64 -14.98 8.91
CA GLY A 77 -12.18 -14.99 8.76
C GLY A 77 -11.74 -14.67 7.32
N ARG A 78 -12.44 -15.21 6.32
CA ARG A 78 -12.18 -14.89 4.91
C ARG A 78 -12.45 -13.41 4.61
N ASP A 79 -13.57 -12.87 5.07
CA ASP A 79 -13.92 -11.46 4.85
C ASP A 79 -12.89 -10.53 5.48
N ILE A 80 -12.40 -10.84 6.68
CA ILE A 80 -11.32 -10.09 7.33
C ILE A 80 -10.03 -10.13 6.48
N CYS A 81 -9.60 -11.31 6.03
CA CYS A 81 -8.41 -11.42 5.18
C CYS A 81 -8.54 -10.62 3.87
N VAL A 82 -9.72 -10.65 3.23
CA VAL A 82 -9.97 -9.89 2.01
C VAL A 82 -9.94 -8.39 2.29
N HIS A 83 -10.54 -7.95 3.39
CA HIS A 83 -10.56 -6.54 3.77
C HIS A 83 -9.15 -6.02 4.11
N SER A 84 -8.34 -6.80 4.82
CA SER A 84 -6.93 -6.48 5.08
C SER A 84 -6.11 -6.40 3.79
N LEU A 85 -6.36 -7.31 2.84
CA LEU A 85 -5.67 -7.29 1.55
C LEU A 85 -6.03 -6.05 0.71
N ILE A 86 -7.31 -5.65 0.69
CA ILE A 86 -7.77 -4.44 0.02
C ILE A 86 -7.14 -3.20 0.67
N GLY A 87 -7.10 -3.13 2.00
CA GLY A 87 -6.43 -2.06 2.74
C GLY A 87 -4.94 -1.96 2.40
N GLY A 88 -4.22 -3.09 2.36
CA GLY A 88 -2.81 -3.12 1.97
C GLY A 88 -2.57 -2.62 0.55
N ILE A 89 -3.43 -3.00 -0.40
CA ILE A 89 -3.34 -2.52 -1.79
C ILE A 89 -3.57 -1.01 -1.86
N LEU A 90 -4.50 -0.45 -1.08
CA LEU A 90 -4.76 0.99 -1.04
C LEU A 90 -3.57 1.79 -0.52
N ILE A 91 -2.89 1.29 0.51
CA ILE A 91 -1.70 1.94 1.07
C ILE A 91 -0.59 2.02 0.02
N VAL A 92 -0.30 0.91 -0.66
CA VAL A 92 0.69 0.87 -1.75
C VAL A 92 0.28 1.79 -2.91
N LEU A 93 -0.99 1.78 -3.29
CA LEU A 93 -1.52 2.67 -4.32
C LEU A 93 -1.43 4.15 -3.93
N ALA A 94 -1.60 4.49 -2.65
CA ALA A 94 -1.50 5.87 -2.17
C ALA A 94 -0.07 6.39 -2.28
N GLY A 95 0.93 5.61 -1.82
CA GLY A 95 2.34 5.96 -2.00
C GLY A 95 2.71 6.11 -3.48
N HIS A 96 2.14 5.25 -4.32
CA HIS A 96 2.33 5.32 -5.76
C HIS A 96 1.68 6.55 -6.39
N ALA A 97 0.42 6.85 -6.04
CA ALA A 97 -0.30 8.00 -6.53
C ALA A 97 0.44 9.30 -6.20
N LEU A 98 0.99 9.42 -4.98
CA LEU A 98 1.83 10.55 -4.55
C LEU A 98 3.08 10.74 -5.44
N GLY A 99 3.64 9.64 -5.93
CA GLY A 99 4.70 9.65 -6.94
C GLY A 99 4.25 10.30 -8.26
N TRP A 100 3.08 9.90 -8.75
CA TRP A 100 2.48 10.42 -9.99
C TRP A 100 2.05 11.88 -9.91
N VAL A 101 1.58 12.37 -8.75
CA VAL A 101 1.18 13.78 -8.58
C VAL A 101 2.38 14.73 -8.59
N GLY A 102 3.60 14.22 -8.76
CA GLY A 102 4.81 15.04 -8.87
C GLY A 102 5.25 15.67 -7.54
N LEU A 103 4.66 15.26 -6.41
CA LEU A 103 5.13 15.64 -5.08
C LEU A 103 6.51 15.02 -4.80
N SER A 104 6.73 13.78 -5.25
CA SER A 104 8.01 13.07 -5.09
C SER A 104 9.16 13.63 -5.95
N SER A 105 8.84 14.21 -7.11
CA SER A 105 9.85 14.87 -7.96
C SER A 105 10.47 16.06 -7.25
N ASN A 106 9.67 16.93 -6.63
CA ASN A 106 10.22 18.09 -5.93
C ASN A 106 10.86 17.73 -4.57
N CYS A 107 10.50 16.59 -4.00
CA CYS A 107 10.81 16.22 -2.63
C CYS A 107 11.11 14.73 -2.53
N ILE A 108 12.36 14.38 -2.84
CA ILE A 108 12.92 13.05 -2.63
C ILE A 108 13.15 12.89 -1.13
N CYS A 109 12.38 11.99 -0.53
CA CYS A 109 12.55 11.48 0.81
C CYS A 109 13.81 10.61 0.86
N ASP A 110 14.98 11.21 1.10
CA ASP A 110 16.20 10.46 1.37
C ASP A 110 16.18 10.05 2.85
N THR A 111 15.82 8.79 3.10
CA THR A 111 15.78 8.19 4.44
C THR A 111 17.16 8.06 5.06
#